data_AF-A0A851FNX4-F1
#
_entry.id   AF-A0A851FNX4-F1
#
_cell.length_a   1.000
_cell.length_b   1.000
_cell.length_c   1.000
_cell.angle_alpha   90.00
_cell.angle_beta   90.00
_cell.angle_gamma   90.00
#
_symmetry.space_group_name_H-M   'P 1'
#
loop_
_entity.id
_entity.type
_entity.pdbx_description
1 polymer ?
#
loop_
_entity_poly.entity_id
_entity_poly.type
_entity_poly.pdbx_seq_one_letter_code
_entity_poly.pdbx_strand_id
1 'polypeptide(L)'
;GLLTRFQTPTLTVRTLSSSKSFSQNIPSCLWKLGRLNHVAIAVPDLEKAQSLYKDVLGAQVSETVALPEHGVYTVFVELGNTKLELLHPLGEKSPIAGFLQKNKTGGMHHICIEVDDIKAAMTELKEKKIRILSEEPKIGAHGKPVIFLHPKDCHGVLVELEEA
;
A
#
# COMPACT_ATOMS: atom_id res chain seq x y z
N GLY A 1 66.25 -3.60 23.96
CA GLY A 1 65.63 -4.75 23.26
C GLY A 1 64.86 -4.22 22.08
N LEU A 2 65.30 -4.58 20.88
CA LEU A 2 64.77 -4.17 19.59
C LEU A 2 63.37 -4.78 19.39
N LEU A 3 62.33 -3.96 19.17
CA LEU A 3 61.02 -4.46 18.73
C LEU A 3 60.59 -3.70 17.47
N THR A 4 60.88 -4.35 16.35
CA THR A 4 60.42 -4.06 14.99
C THR A 4 58.90 -4.07 14.91
N ARG A 5 58.30 -2.94 14.51
CA ARG A 5 56.89 -2.85 14.09
C ARG A 5 56.76 -3.38 12.66
N PHE A 6 56.00 -4.46 12.49
CA PHE A 6 55.56 -4.95 11.18
C PHE A 6 54.53 -3.97 10.59
N GLN A 7 54.79 -3.48 9.37
CA GLN A 7 53.79 -2.79 8.55
C GLN A 7 52.99 -3.84 7.78
N THR A 8 51.66 -3.84 7.97
CA THR A 8 50.72 -4.58 7.12
C THR A 8 50.22 -3.65 5.99
N PRO A 9 50.17 -4.10 4.73
CA PRO A 9 49.60 -3.31 3.65
C PRO A 9 48.07 -3.49 3.66
N THR A 10 47.32 -2.39 3.81
CA THR A 10 45.86 -2.41 3.69
C THR A 10 45.47 -2.47 2.22
N LEU A 11 44.76 -3.54 1.84
CA LEU A 11 44.19 -3.79 0.53
C LEU A 11 43.27 -2.64 0.08
N THR A 12 43.56 -2.06 -1.08
CA THR A 12 42.67 -1.10 -1.76
C THR A 12 41.49 -1.85 -2.38
N VAL A 13 40.31 -1.74 -1.80
CA VAL A 13 39.07 -2.24 -2.40
C VAL A 13 38.67 -1.30 -3.55
N ARG A 14 38.78 -1.79 -4.79
CA ARG A 14 38.20 -1.14 -5.97
C ARG A 14 36.67 -1.28 -5.88
N THR A 15 35.98 -0.20 -5.54
CA THR A 15 34.53 -0.09 -5.73
C THR A 15 34.22 0.07 -7.22
N LEU A 16 33.81 -1.02 -7.86
CA LEU A 16 33.06 -0.99 -9.11
C LEU A 16 31.61 -1.32 -8.79
N SER A 17 30.75 -0.31 -8.77
CA SER A 17 29.32 -0.53 -8.96
C SER A 17 28.78 0.64 -9.78
N SER A 18 28.85 0.49 -11.10
CA SER A 18 28.06 1.30 -12.01
C SER A 18 26.61 0.85 -11.87
N SER A 19 25.78 1.63 -11.18
CA SER A 19 24.33 1.47 -11.19
C SER A 19 23.83 1.76 -12.61
N LYS A 20 23.76 0.72 -13.46
CA LYS A 20 23.01 0.80 -14.70
C LYS A 20 21.53 0.88 -14.31
N SER A 21 20.99 2.08 -14.45
CA SER A 21 19.55 2.34 -14.47
C SER A 21 18.90 1.35 -15.45
N PHE A 22 18.05 0.46 -14.93
CA PHE A 22 17.19 -0.36 -15.75
C PHE A 22 16.11 0.54 -16.35
N SER A 23 16.43 1.20 -17.47
CA SER A 23 15.40 1.71 -18.36
C SER A 23 14.84 0.51 -19.13
N GLN A 24 13.82 -0.12 -18.54
CA GLN A 24 12.99 -1.08 -19.26
C GLN A 24 12.10 -0.27 -20.21
N ASN A 25 12.16 -0.60 -21.51
CA ASN A 25 11.25 -0.10 -22.55
C ASN A 25 9.82 -0.60 -22.27
N ILE A 26 9.18 -0.06 -21.25
CA ILE A 26 7.73 -0.12 -21.12
C ILE A 26 7.21 0.87 -22.18
N PRO A 27 6.32 0.45 -23.12
CA PRO A 27 5.62 1.38 -24.00
C PRO A 27 5.13 2.55 -23.14
N SER A 28 5.35 3.80 -23.55
CA SER A 28 5.03 4.97 -22.73
C SER A 28 3.60 4.85 -22.24
N CYS A 29 3.43 4.43 -20.98
CA CYS A 29 2.13 4.35 -20.35
C CYS A 29 1.62 5.78 -20.25
N LEU A 30 0.33 5.96 -20.47
CA LEU A 30 -0.31 7.30 -20.47
C LEU A 30 -0.32 7.93 -19.07
N TRP A 31 0.20 7.20 -18.08
CA TRP A 31 0.26 7.49 -16.67
C TRP A 31 1.51 6.77 -16.08
N LYS A 32 1.90 7.19 -14.88
CA LYS A 32 3.04 6.67 -14.11
C LYS A 32 2.55 6.07 -12.81
N LEU A 33 3.14 4.93 -12.47
CA LEU A 33 2.97 4.32 -11.17
C LEU A 33 3.82 5.07 -10.13
N GLY A 34 3.19 5.48 -9.04
CA GLY A 34 3.76 6.25 -7.95
C GLY A 34 4.21 5.40 -6.77
N ARG A 35 4.21 6.01 -5.59
CA ARG A 35 4.57 5.36 -4.34
C ARG A 35 3.43 4.48 -3.82
N LEU A 36 3.76 3.58 -2.90
CA LEU A 36 2.76 2.90 -2.07
C LEU A 36 2.15 3.92 -1.11
N ASN A 37 0.86 4.17 -1.24
CA ASN A 37 0.11 5.06 -0.36
C ASN A 37 -0.10 4.40 1.01
N HIS A 38 -0.70 3.21 1.01
CA HIS A 38 -0.96 2.44 2.23
C HIS A 38 -1.10 0.93 1.98
N VAL A 39 -1.04 0.17 3.07
CA VAL A 39 -1.50 -1.23 3.13
C VAL A 39 -2.69 -1.31 4.06
N ALA A 40 -3.83 -1.80 3.56
CA ALA A 40 -5.04 -1.91 4.33
C ALA A 40 -5.14 -3.26 5.04
N ILE A 41 -5.53 -3.24 6.30
CA ILE A 41 -5.68 -4.42 7.16
C ILE A 41 -7.10 -4.41 7.73
N ALA A 42 -7.90 -5.41 7.36
CA ALA A 42 -9.21 -5.58 7.97
C ALA A 42 -9.04 -6.20 9.36
N VAL A 43 -9.61 -5.57 10.38
CA VAL A 43 -9.48 -5.98 11.78
C VAL A 43 -10.85 -6.27 12.41
N PRO A 44 -10.97 -7.34 13.22
CA PRO A 44 -12.24 -7.69 13.87
C PRO A 44 -12.57 -6.78 15.08
N ASP A 45 -11.58 -6.06 15.59
CA ASP A 45 -11.71 -5.16 16.74
C ASP A 45 -10.74 -3.98 16.51
N LEU A 46 -11.31 -2.81 16.18
CA LEU A 46 -10.53 -1.65 15.78
C LEU A 46 -9.76 -1.04 16.96
N GLU A 47 -10.38 -1.00 18.14
CA GLU A 47 -9.78 -0.45 19.36
C GLU A 47 -8.57 -1.27 19.81
N LYS A 48 -8.69 -2.60 19.81
CA LYS A 48 -7.55 -3.48 20.12
C LYS A 48 -6.44 -3.36 19.10
N ALA A 49 -6.78 -3.28 17.81
CA ALA A 49 -5.78 -3.10 16.77
C ALA A 49 -5.06 -1.76 16.91
N GLN A 50 -5.79 -0.67 17.14
CA GLN A 50 -5.24 0.67 17.37
C GLN A 50 -4.30 0.69 18.57
N SER A 51 -4.70 0.10 19.71
CA SER A 51 -3.88 0.01 20.92
C SER A 51 -2.60 -0.81 20.70
N LEU A 52 -2.66 -1.90 19.92
CA LEU A 52 -1.45 -2.66 19.57
C LEU A 52 -0.42 -1.77 18.87
N TYR A 53 -0.81 -1.08 17.79
CA TYR A 53 0.14 -0.25 17.04
C TYR A 53 0.62 0.97 17.82
N LYS A 54 -0.27 1.59 18.61
CA LYS A 54 0.05 2.80 19.38
C LYS A 54 0.85 2.49 20.66
N ASP A 55 0.31 1.64 21.52
CA ASP A 55 0.78 1.48 22.89
C ASP A 55 1.85 0.40 23.03
N VAL A 56 1.83 -0.62 22.17
CA VAL A 56 2.79 -1.74 22.21
C VAL A 56 3.93 -1.53 21.21
N LEU A 57 3.61 -1.15 19.97
CA LEU A 57 4.61 -0.98 18.92
C LEU A 57 5.15 0.46 18.83
N GLY A 58 4.51 1.42 19.52
CA GLY A 58 5.00 2.80 19.63
C GLY A 58 4.83 3.64 18.37
N ALA A 59 3.92 3.28 17.46
CA ALA A 59 3.64 4.05 16.27
C ALA A 59 2.75 5.27 16.56
N GLN A 60 2.83 6.29 15.69
CA GLN A 60 1.84 7.35 15.68
C GLN A 60 0.57 6.81 15.01
N VAL A 61 -0.56 6.89 15.71
CA VAL A 61 -1.85 6.35 15.25
C VAL A 61 -2.93 7.42 15.35
N SER A 62 -3.73 7.58 14.30
CA SER A 62 -4.82 8.54 14.24
C SER A 62 -5.99 8.19 15.16
N GLU A 63 -6.93 9.11 15.28
CA GLU A 63 -8.27 8.80 15.78
C GLU A 63 -9.05 7.95 14.76
N THR A 64 -10.12 7.31 15.24
CA THR A 64 -11.06 6.56 14.40
C THR A 64 -11.92 7.51 13.58
N VAL A 65 -11.97 7.29 12.27
CA VAL A 65 -12.82 8.05 11.35
C VAL A 65 -13.92 7.13 10.81
N ALA A 66 -15.17 7.58 10.91
CA ALA A 66 -16.30 6.90 10.27
C ALA A 66 -16.40 7.32 8.80
N LEU A 67 -16.48 6.34 7.90
CA LEU A 67 -16.67 6.55 6.46
C LEU A 67 -17.95 5.82 5.99
N PRO A 68 -19.15 6.39 6.24
CA PRO A 68 -20.42 5.73 5.93
C PRO A 68 -20.59 5.36 4.45
N GLU A 69 -20.12 6.21 3.54
CA GLU A 69 -20.17 5.96 2.09
C GLU A 69 -19.35 4.74 1.65
N HIS A 70 -18.32 4.40 2.44
CA HIS A 70 -17.46 3.24 2.25
C HIS A 70 -17.87 2.04 3.10
N GLY A 71 -18.78 2.23 4.05
CA GLY A 71 -19.20 1.19 4.99
C GLY A 71 -18.04 0.69 5.87
N VAL A 72 -17.10 1.57 6.23
CA VAL A 72 -15.99 1.24 7.14
C VAL A 72 -15.73 2.33 8.17
N TYR A 73 -15.19 1.94 9.32
CA TYR A 73 -14.34 2.79 10.15
C TYR A 73 -12.89 2.60 9.73
N THR A 74 -12.11 3.67 9.77
CA THR A 74 -10.68 3.65 9.46
C THR A 74 -9.83 4.29 10.55
N VAL A 75 -8.62 3.78 10.73
CA VAL A 75 -7.56 4.33 11.58
C VAL A 75 -6.24 4.23 10.82
N PHE A 76 -5.45 5.31 10.81
CA PHE A 76 -4.16 5.37 10.13
C PHE A 76 -3.01 5.17 11.12
N VAL A 77 -2.09 4.27 10.78
CA VAL A 77 -0.81 4.07 11.47
C VAL A 77 0.30 4.65 10.59
N GLU A 78 0.98 5.68 11.09
CA GLU A 78 2.05 6.37 10.37
C GLU A 78 3.39 5.65 10.55
N LEU A 79 4.04 5.29 9.43
CA LEU A 79 5.35 4.60 9.41
C LEU A 79 6.46 5.46 8.78
N GLY A 80 6.17 6.71 8.44
CA GLY A 80 7.11 7.64 7.80
C GLY A 80 7.20 7.47 6.28
N ASN A 81 7.46 6.26 5.79
CA ASN A 81 7.56 6.00 4.34
C ASN A 81 6.21 5.65 3.67
N THR A 82 5.24 5.17 4.46
CA THR A 82 3.89 4.79 4.04
C THR A 82 2.98 4.70 5.28
N LYS A 83 1.74 4.26 5.10
CA LYS A 83 0.77 4.05 6.18
C LYS A 83 0.24 2.62 6.22
N LEU A 84 -0.21 2.19 7.40
CA LEU A 84 -1.21 1.12 7.48
C LEU A 84 -2.58 1.74 7.68
N GLU A 85 -3.56 1.21 6.96
CA GLU A 85 -4.96 1.57 7.15
C GLU A 85 -5.71 0.43 7.83
N LEU A 86 -6.11 0.62 9.08
CA LEU A 86 -6.86 -0.37 9.84
C LEU A 86 -8.35 -0.16 9.57
N LEU A 87 -8.99 -1.16 8.99
CA LEU A 87 -10.39 -1.09 8.57
C LEU A 87 -11.28 -2.00 9.42
N HIS A 88 -12.40 -1.46 9.88
CA HIS A 88 -13.44 -2.22 10.55
C HIS A 88 -14.82 -1.97 9.91
N PRO A 89 -15.71 -2.97 9.79
CA PRO A 89 -17.03 -2.78 9.21
C PRO A 89 -17.83 -1.66 9.86
N LEU A 90 -18.45 -0.81 9.05
CA LEU A 90 -19.49 0.13 9.47
C LEU A 90 -20.77 -0.19 8.70
N GLY A 91 -21.80 -0.59 9.45
CA GLY A 91 -23.10 -1.00 8.89
C GLY A 91 -23.10 -2.43 8.33
N GLU A 92 -24.31 -2.95 8.11
CA GLU A 92 -24.54 -4.36 7.72
C GLU A 92 -24.05 -4.71 6.31
N LYS A 93 -23.89 -3.69 5.45
CA LYS A 93 -23.49 -3.84 4.04
C LYS A 93 -22.02 -3.49 3.79
N SER A 94 -21.19 -3.49 4.82
CA SER A 94 -19.77 -3.19 4.69
C SER A 94 -19.09 -4.11 3.67
N PRO A 95 -18.28 -3.58 2.73
CA PRO A 95 -17.61 -4.38 1.71
C PRO A 95 -16.61 -5.39 2.29
N ILE A 96 -16.06 -5.11 3.48
CA ILE A 96 -15.08 -5.96 4.15
C ILE A 96 -15.70 -6.98 5.12
N ALA A 97 -17.02 -6.95 5.34
CA ALA A 97 -17.71 -7.88 6.25
C ALA A 97 -17.51 -9.34 5.82
N GLY A 98 -17.64 -9.64 4.53
CA GLY A 98 -17.41 -10.97 3.98
C GLY A 98 -15.95 -11.43 4.13
N PHE A 99 -14.99 -10.50 4.08
CA PHE A 99 -13.58 -10.81 4.32
C PHE A 99 -13.36 -11.24 5.77
N LEU A 100 -13.86 -10.49 6.74
CA LEU A 100 -13.74 -10.84 8.17
C LEU A 100 -14.55 -12.07 8.55
N GLN A 101 -15.62 -12.39 7.82
CA GLN A 101 -16.33 -13.65 8.01
C GLN A 101 -15.46 -14.87 7.67
N LYS A 102 -14.61 -14.76 6.64
CA LYS A 102 -13.66 -15.81 6.23
C LYS A 102 -12.38 -15.78 7.07
N ASN A 103 -11.90 -14.58 7.41
CA ASN A 103 -10.67 -14.34 8.14
C ASN A 103 -11.01 -13.77 9.53
N LYS A 104 -11.43 -14.64 10.45
CA LYS A 104 -11.99 -14.24 11.76
C LYS A 104 -11.03 -13.42 12.63
N THR A 105 -9.73 -13.60 12.44
CA THR A 105 -8.67 -12.88 13.17
C THR A 105 -8.24 -11.58 12.48
N GLY A 106 -8.85 -11.23 11.35
CA GLY A 106 -8.38 -10.15 10.49
C GLY A 106 -7.31 -10.59 9.49
N GLY A 107 -6.77 -9.63 8.73
CA GLY A 107 -5.72 -9.87 7.75
C GLY A 107 -5.53 -8.70 6.78
N MET A 108 -4.42 -8.74 6.02
CA MET A 108 -4.19 -7.78 4.93
C MET A 108 -5.30 -7.92 3.89
N HIS A 109 -5.92 -6.79 3.55
CA HIS A 109 -7.06 -6.72 2.66
C HIS A 109 -6.65 -6.29 1.25
N HIS A 110 -5.93 -5.17 1.15
CA HIS A 110 -5.50 -4.60 -0.12
C HIS A 110 -4.25 -3.73 0.06
N ILE A 111 -3.64 -3.37 -1.06
CA ILE A 111 -2.60 -2.33 -1.13
C ILE A 111 -3.10 -1.19 -2.00
N CYS A 112 -2.67 0.03 -1.70
CA CYS A 112 -3.00 1.21 -2.48
C CYS A 112 -1.73 1.85 -3.06
N ILE A 113 -1.72 2.03 -4.38
CA ILE A 113 -0.59 2.61 -5.11
C ILE A 113 -1.05 3.87 -5.84
N GLU A 114 -0.27 4.93 -5.73
CA GLU A 114 -0.61 6.20 -6.38
C GLU A 114 -0.40 6.13 -7.89
N VAL A 115 -1.20 6.89 -8.64
CA VAL A 115 -1.04 7.13 -10.06
C VAL A 115 -1.19 8.62 -10.37
N ASP A 116 -0.48 9.13 -11.37
CA ASP A 116 -0.51 10.55 -11.73
C ASP A 116 -1.73 10.99 -12.57
N ASP A 117 -2.45 10.04 -13.18
CA ASP A 117 -3.75 10.25 -13.83
C ASP A 117 -4.56 8.95 -13.82
N ILE A 118 -5.56 8.88 -12.95
CA ILE A 118 -6.44 7.73 -12.76
C ILE A 118 -7.29 7.42 -14.01
N LYS A 119 -7.66 8.43 -14.80
CA LYS A 119 -8.50 8.25 -15.99
C LYS A 119 -7.69 7.69 -17.15
N ALA A 120 -6.47 8.18 -17.33
CA ALA A 120 -5.50 7.59 -18.25
C ALA A 120 -5.19 6.15 -17.84
N ALA A 121 -5.01 5.89 -16.53
CA ALA A 121 -4.82 4.55 -16.00
C ALA A 121 -5.99 3.61 -16.33
N MET A 122 -7.23 4.03 -16.06
CA MET A 122 -8.42 3.24 -16.38
C MET A 122 -8.52 2.92 -17.87
N THR A 123 -8.28 3.89 -18.74
CA THR A 123 -8.35 3.71 -20.20
C THR A 123 -7.37 2.63 -20.65
N GLU A 124 -6.10 2.77 -20.26
CA GLU A 124 -5.05 1.82 -20.66
C GLU A 124 -5.26 0.43 -20.05
N LEU A 125 -5.73 0.34 -18.80
CA LEU A 125 -6.04 -0.94 -18.15
C LEU A 125 -7.20 -1.67 -18.84
N LYS A 126 -8.25 -0.94 -19.26
CA LYS A 126 -9.37 -1.51 -20.04
C LYS A 126 -8.88 -2.04 -21.40
N GLU A 127 -8.04 -1.29 -22.11
CA GLU A 127 -7.43 -1.74 -23.38
C GLU A 127 -6.58 -3.02 -23.20
N LYS A 128 -5.83 -3.09 -22.10
CA LYS A 128 -5.03 -4.25 -21.70
C LYS A 128 -5.85 -5.40 -21.11
N LYS A 129 -7.18 -5.27 -21.05
CA LYS A 129 -8.12 -6.28 -20.52
C LYS A 129 -7.87 -6.64 -19.06
N ILE A 130 -7.37 -5.70 -18.27
CA ILE A 130 -7.27 -5.84 -16.80
C ILE A 130 -8.62 -5.49 -16.19
N ARG A 131 -9.15 -6.36 -15.32
CA ARG A 131 -10.45 -6.13 -14.68
C ARG A 131 -10.36 -5.06 -13.62
N ILE A 132 -11.15 -4.02 -13.82
CA ILE A 132 -11.43 -2.97 -12.82
C ILE A 132 -12.79 -3.32 -12.18
N LEU A 133 -12.88 -3.21 -10.85
CA LEU A 133 -14.08 -3.58 -10.09
C LEU A 133 -15.18 -2.51 -10.15
N SER A 134 -14.84 -1.29 -10.55
CA SER A 134 -15.77 -0.18 -10.77
C SER A 134 -15.72 0.31 -12.21
N GLU A 135 -16.87 0.74 -12.73
CA GLU A 135 -16.97 1.32 -14.08
C GLU A 135 -16.29 2.70 -14.16
N GLU A 136 -16.41 3.48 -13.08
CA GLU A 136 -15.89 4.83 -12.89
C GLU A 136 -15.08 4.93 -11.59
N PRO A 137 -14.15 5.92 -11.46
CA PRO A 137 -13.51 6.23 -10.20
C PRO A 137 -14.54 6.63 -9.14
N LYS A 138 -14.30 6.23 -7.90
CA LYS A 138 -15.07 6.69 -6.74
C LYS A 138 -14.17 7.54 -5.86
N ILE A 139 -14.73 8.44 -5.07
CA ILE A 139 -13.94 9.15 -4.05
C ILE A 139 -13.63 8.16 -2.94
N GLY A 140 -12.35 7.97 -2.62
CA GLY A 140 -11.85 7.09 -1.55
C GLY A 140 -11.75 7.79 -0.20
N ALA A 141 -11.19 7.08 0.79
CA ALA A 141 -11.06 7.55 2.17
C ALA A 141 -10.28 8.86 2.33
N HIS A 142 -9.35 9.15 1.40
CA HIS A 142 -8.56 10.38 1.39
C HIS A 142 -9.19 11.54 0.60
N GLY A 143 -10.45 11.40 0.15
CA GLY A 143 -11.13 12.43 -0.65
C GLY A 143 -10.65 12.50 -2.10
N LYS A 144 -9.92 11.49 -2.58
CA LYS A 144 -9.37 11.42 -3.93
C LYS A 144 -10.02 10.32 -4.78
N PRO A 145 -10.01 10.43 -6.11
CA PRO A 145 -10.47 9.36 -6.98
C PRO A 145 -9.66 8.07 -6.81
N VAL A 146 -10.37 6.94 -6.69
CA VAL A 146 -9.80 5.59 -6.59
C VAL A 146 -10.54 4.59 -7.48
N ILE A 147 -9.81 3.54 -7.89
CA ILE A 147 -10.35 2.32 -8.49
C ILE A 147 -9.71 1.09 -7.87
N PHE A 148 -10.39 -0.05 -7.97
CA PHE A 148 -9.84 -1.34 -7.53
C PHE A 148 -9.64 -2.29 -8.71
N LEU A 149 -8.49 -2.96 -8.75
CA LEU A 149 -8.17 -4.01 -9.71
C LEU A 149 -8.53 -5.38 -9.14
N HIS A 150 -9.10 -6.25 -9.97
CA HIS A 150 -9.54 -7.56 -9.52
C HIS A 150 -8.32 -8.46 -9.16
N PRO A 151 -8.29 -9.13 -7.99
CA PRO A 151 -7.12 -9.90 -7.54
C PRO A 151 -6.61 -10.97 -8.49
N LYS A 152 -7.51 -11.60 -9.25
CA LYS A 152 -7.18 -12.57 -10.31
C LYS A 152 -6.27 -12.02 -11.42
N ASP A 153 -6.23 -10.70 -11.64
CA ASP A 153 -5.30 -10.06 -12.59
C ASP A 153 -4.06 -9.46 -11.91
N CYS A 154 -4.02 -9.52 -10.57
CA CYS A 154 -2.96 -8.96 -9.74
C CYS A 154 -2.33 -10.04 -8.83
N HIS A 155 -2.23 -11.27 -9.35
CA HIS A 155 -1.59 -12.41 -8.67
C HIS A 155 -2.10 -12.69 -7.24
N GLY A 156 -3.40 -12.46 -7.00
CA GLY A 156 -4.06 -12.73 -5.72
C GLY A 156 -4.18 -11.51 -4.80
N VAL A 157 -3.60 -10.36 -5.15
CA VAL A 157 -3.66 -9.14 -4.34
C VAL A 157 -4.76 -8.22 -4.85
N LEU A 158 -5.62 -7.72 -3.96
CA LEU A 158 -6.52 -6.61 -4.29
C LEU A 158 -5.68 -5.33 -4.32
N VAL A 159 -5.64 -4.66 -5.48
CA VAL A 159 -4.86 -3.44 -5.69
C VAL A 159 -5.83 -2.27 -5.87
N GLU A 160 -5.71 -1.27 -5.01
CA GLU A 160 -6.31 0.05 -5.21
C GLU A 160 -5.31 0.94 -5.96
N LEU A 161 -5.80 1.70 -6.93
CA LEU A 161 -5.08 2.83 -7.51
C LEU A 161 -5.77 4.11 -7.08
N GLU A 162 -5.00 5.06 -6.54
CA GLU A 162 -5.47 6.37 -6.07
C GLU A 162 -4.75 7.49 -6.83
N GLU A 163 -5.47 8.56 -7.17
CA GLU A 163 -4.87 9.77 -7.75
C GLU A 163 -3.82 10.39 -6.79
N ALA A 164 -2.62 10.71 -7.29
CA ALA A 164 -1.49 11.23 -6.51
C ALA A 164 -1.70 12.62 -5.89
#